data_AF-A0A9E0J6E2-F1
#
_entry.id   AF-A0A9E0J6E2-F1
#
_cell.length_a   1.000
_cell.length_b   1.000
_cell.length_c   1.000
_cell.angle_alpha   90.00
_cell.angle_beta   90.00
_cell.angle_gamma   90.00
#
_symmetry.space_group_name_H-M   'P 1'
#
loop_
_entity.id
_entity.type
_entity.pdbx_description
1 polymer ?
#
loop_
_entity_poly.entity_id
_entity_poly.type
_entity_poly.pdbx_seq_one_letter_code
_entity_poly.pdbx_strand_id
1 'polypeptide(L)'
;MSTPSRPSPRKRSAAAAADLPAAIVTPPPTLLPLSATQFSELVGQIYEGPLEDVPWASAMRLVRQYLDANWVTLILRPASVNQQAILVRASEQGEDLYGAAYNQFQMFSLDPFVGLPSDQVLAIDEMVDTRKWIGGEFYKQFIEPNNIRYIIGADIRVDGGGECRLRVTRPARSRDFSEQDKEFCRQLLPHLKRSVKLRSRVEGIESERRLYAVAMDRMQIGTVVLNEQGLVIRSNSVADGILDEKDGIQ
;
A
#
# COMPACT_ATOMS: atom_id res chain seq x y z
N MET A 1 35.31 -18.03 -92.50
CA MET A 1 34.85 -16.64 -92.28
C MET A 1 33.81 -16.69 -91.16
N SER A 2 34.23 -16.35 -89.94
CA SER A 2 33.77 -15.14 -89.22
C SER A 2 32.31 -15.30 -88.78
N THR A 3 31.93 -15.49 -87.51
CA THR A 3 32.30 -14.78 -86.27
C THR A 3 31.68 -15.54 -85.07
N PRO A 4 32.32 -15.60 -83.88
CA PRO A 4 31.71 -16.24 -82.71
C PRO A 4 30.84 -15.25 -81.91
N SER A 5 29.64 -15.70 -81.54
CA SER A 5 28.66 -14.97 -80.71
C SER A 5 29.13 -14.82 -79.26
N ARG A 6 29.08 -13.59 -78.74
CA ARG A 6 29.26 -13.23 -77.33
C ARG A 6 28.25 -13.95 -76.42
N PRO A 7 28.65 -14.48 -75.26
CA PRO A 7 27.70 -14.92 -74.25
C PRO A 7 27.22 -13.74 -73.38
N SER A 8 25.90 -13.68 -73.17
CA SER A 8 25.19 -12.72 -72.32
C SER A 8 25.57 -12.85 -70.83
N PRO A 9 25.50 -11.75 -70.04
CA PRO A 9 25.97 -11.74 -68.66
C PRO A 9 25.02 -12.50 -67.73
N ARG A 10 25.59 -13.41 -66.93
CA ARG A 10 24.94 -14.09 -65.80
C ARG A 10 24.32 -13.06 -64.85
N LYS A 11 23.00 -13.15 -64.65
CA LYS A 11 22.26 -12.45 -63.58
C LYS A 11 22.89 -12.82 -62.23
N ARG A 12 23.43 -11.83 -61.52
CA ARG A 12 23.83 -11.94 -60.12
C ARG A 12 22.57 -12.26 -59.30
N SER A 13 22.58 -13.42 -58.65
CA SER A 13 21.64 -13.78 -57.59
C SER A 13 21.79 -12.75 -56.46
N ALA A 14 20.73 -11.99 -56.21
CA ALA A 14 20.62 -11.12 -55.05
C ALA A 14 20.43 -12.00 -53.82
N ALA A 15 21.30 -11.83 -52.83
CA ALA A 15 21.23 -12.49 -51.55
C ALA A 15 19.90 -12.19 -50.86
N ALA A 16 19.28 -13.24 -50.31
CA ALA A 16 18.10 -13.13 -49.47
C ALA A 16 18.43 -12.29 -48.23
N ALA A 17 17.83 -11.10 -48.13
CA ALA A 17 17.79 -10.35 -46.89
C ALA A 17 16.85 -11.10 -45.94
N ALA A 18 17.43 -11.74 -44.93
CA ALA A 18 16.69 -12.27 -43.80
C ALA A 18 16.10 -11.10 -43.01
N ASP A 19 14.77 -11.02 -43.00
CA ASP A 19 14.01 -10.08 -42.19
C ASP A 19 14.18 -10.49 -40.72
N LEU A 20 15.06 -9.80 -39.99
CA LEU A 20 15.17 -9.91 -38.54
C LEU A 20 13.99 -9.15 -37.94
N PRO A 21 13.21 -9.74 -37.02
CA PRO A 21 12.12 -9.01 -36.38
C PRO A 21 12.72 -7.81 -35.63
N ALA A 22 12.17 -6.63 -35.92
CA ALA A 22 12.53 -5.39 -35.23
C ALA A 22 12.53 -5.64 -33.72
N ALA A 23 13.70 -5.46 -33.10
CA ALA A 23 13.83 -5.50 -31.66
C ALA A 23 12.78 -4.54 -31.08
N ILE A 24 11.89 -5.07 -30.23
CA ILE A 24 10.98 -4.26 -29.43
C ILE A 24 11.91 -3.43 -28.53
N VAL A 25 12.18 -2.20 -28.94
CA VAL A 25 12.83 -1.21 -28.11
C VAL A 25 11.80 -0.87 -27.04
N THR A 26 11.87 -1.57 -25.91
CA THR A 26 11.13 -1.18 -24.71
C THR A 26 11.60 0.23 -24.37
N PRO A 27 10.74 1.26 -24.41
CA PRO A 27 11.16 2.58 -23.96
C PRO A 27 11.62 2.46 -22.50
N PRO A 28 12.68 3.17 -22.09
CA PRO A 28 13.07 3.18 -20.68
C PRO A 28 11.85 3.60 -19.85
N PRO A 29 11.62 2.99 -18.67
CA PRO A 29 10.51 3.39 -17.81
C PRO A 29 10.75 4.86 -17.45
N THR A 30 10.00 5.76 -18.08
CA THR A 30 9.95 7.16 -17.66
C THR A 30 9.36 7.12 -16.26
N LEU A 31 10.20 7.31 -15.25
CA LEU A 31 9.77 7.45 -13.86
C LEU A 31 8.65 8.50 -13.82
N LEU A 32 7.63 8.32 -12.98
CA LEU A 32 6.80 9.45 -12.55
C LEU A 32 7.76 10.59 -12.18
N PRO A 33 7.58 11.83 -12.66
CA PRO A 33 8.62 12.87 -12.59
C PRO A 33 8.63 13.49 -11.19
N LEU A 34 8.76 12.68 -10.15
CA LEU A 34 9.04 13.14 -8.82
C LEU A 34 10.52 13.51 -8.77
N SER A 35 10.78 14.73 -8.32
CA SER A 35 12.12 15.10 -7.88
C SER A 35 12.56 14.20 -6.72
N ALA A 36 13.88 14.06 -6.55
CA ALA A 36 14.44 13.33 -5.41
C ALA A 36 13.90 13.86 -4.07
N THR A 37 13.65 15.18 -3.97
CA THR A 37 13.05 15.82 -2.80
C THR A 37 11.63 15.34 -2.54
N GLN A 38 10.76 15.32 -3.55
CA GLN A 38 9.37 14.86 -3.41
C GLN A 38 9.32 13.36 -3.05
N PHE A 39 10.19 12.55 -3.64
CA PHE A 39 10.28 11.15 -3.27
C PHE A 39 10.77 10.97 -1.83
N SER A 40 11.79 11.72 -1.41
CA SER A 40 12.29 11.69 -0.03
C SER A 40 11.23 12.12 0.97
N GLU A 41 10.44 13.15 0.66
CA GLU A 41 9.32 13.60 1.49
C GLU A 41 8.27 12.51 1.64
N LEU A 42 7.83 11.90 0.52
CA LEU A 42 6.87 10.80 0.54
C LEU A 42 7.37 9.62 1.37
N VAL A 43 8.65 9.23 1.21
CA VAL A 43 9.25 8.16 2.02
C VAL A 43 9.28 8.54 3.50
N GLY A 44 9.60 9.79 3.83
CA GLY A 44 9.53 10.31 5.19
C GLY A 44 8.13 10.13 5.78
N GLN A 45 7.10 10.57 5.05
CA GLN A 45 5.70 10.41 5.45
C GLN A 45 5.29 8.93 5.61
N ILE A 46 5.86 8.01 4.82
CA ILE A 46 5.62 6.58 5.01
C ILE A 46 6.17 6.09 6.36
N TYR A 47 7.33 6.58 6.80
CA TYR A 47 7.93 6.19 8.08
C TYR A 47 7.35 6.92 9.29
N GLU A 48 6.87 8.16 9.11
CA GLU A 48 6.14 8.91 10.12
C GLU A 48 4.69 8.41 10.27
N GLY A 49 4.14 7.79 9.23
CA GLY A 49 2.76 7.32 9.18
C GLY A 49 2.24 6.52 10.40
N PRO A 50 3.02 5.60 11.02
CA PRO A 50 2.60 4.91 12.24
C PRO A 50 2.33 5.84 13.45
N LEU A 51 2.84 7.07 13.43
CA LEU A 51 2.73 8.05 14.50
C LEU A 51 1.56 9.04 14.29
N GLU A 52 0.92 9.01 13.11
CA GLU A 52 -0.24 9.86 12.80
C GLU A 52 -1.51 9.36 13.51
N ASP A 53 -2.41 10.28 13.88
CA ASP A 53 -3.73 9.94 14.46
C ASP A 53 -4.54 9.02 13.53
N VAL A 54 -4.53 9.33 12.23
CA VAL A 54 -4.96 8.42 11.16
C VAL A 54 -3.70 7.86 10.51
N PRO A 55 -3.36 6.57 10.74
CA PRO A 55 -2.08 6.04 10.33
C PRO A 55 -1.82 6.17 8.83
N TRP A 56 -0.64 6.65 8.43
CA TRP A 56 -0.23 6.87 7.02
C TRP A 56 -1.12 7.82 6.21
N ALA A 57 -1.99 8.62 6.83
CA ALA A 57 -2.87 9.54 6.13
C ALA A 57 -2.10 10.46 5.18
N SER A 58 -1.03 11.10 5.68
CA SER A 58 -0.22 12.03 4.91
C SER A 58 0.46 11.37 3.70
N ALA A 59 0.98 10.16 3.87
CA ALA A 59 1.55 9.38 2.78
C ALA A 59 0.49 9.00 1.72
N MET A 60 -0.69 8.53 2.14
CA MET A 60 -1.75 8.13 1.22
C MET A 60 -2.31 9.32 0.43
N ARG A 61 -2.39 10.50 1.05
CA ARG A 61 -2.73 11.75 0.39
C ARG A 61 -1.74 12.10 -0.73
N LEU A 62 -0.43 12.01 -0.46
CA LEU A 62 0.61 12.28 -1.45
C LEU A 62 0.57 11.27 -2.61
N VAL A 63 0.43 9.98 -2.31
CA VAL A 63 0.23 8.93 -3.33
C VAL A 63 -0.98 9.25 -4.21
N ARG A 64 -2.09 9.68 -3.60
CA ARG A 64 -3.30 10.06 -4.31
C ARG A 64 -3.05 11.20 -5.29
N GLN A 65 -2.35 12.24 -4.84
CA GLN A 65 -2.02 13.41 -5.64
C GLN A 65 -1.07 13.07 -6.80
N TYR A 66 0.01 12.33 -6.54
CA TYR A 66 0.99 11.97 -7.57
C TYR A 66 0.44 11.01 -8.62
N LEU A 67 -0.53 10.17 -8.24
CA LEU A 67 -1.22 9.26 -9.15
C LEU A 67 -2.52 9.83 -9.72
N ASP A 68 -2.88 11.09 -9.48
CA ASP A 68 -4.16 11.66 -9.93
C ASP A 68 -5.34 10.71 -9.65
N ALA A 69 -5.34 10.13 -8.45
CA ALA A 69 -6.29 9.11 -8.02
C ALA A 69 -7.48 9.74 -7.29
N ASN A 70 -8.65 9.11 -7.41
CA ASN A 70 -9.81 9.51 -6.62
C ASN A 70 -9.80 8.86 -5.23
N TRP A 71 -9.29 7.62 -5.13
CA TRP A 71 -9.08 6.94 -3.85
C TRP A 71 -7.72 6.25 -3.79
N VAL A 72 -7.11 6.32 -2.61
CA VAL A 72 -6.03 5.44 -2.18
C VAL A 72 -6.47 4.77 -0.89
N THR A 73 -6.41 3.45 -0.84
CA THR A 73 -6.80 2.66 0.32
C THR A 73 -5.66 1.76 0.75
N LEU A 74 -5.25 1.90 2.01
CA LEU A 74 -4.31 1.01 2.68
C LEU A 74 -5.06 0.13 3.67
N ILE A 75 -5.13 -1.17 3.36
CA ILE A 75 -5.79 -2.17 4.20
C ILE A 75 -4.71 -2.80 5.07
N LEU A 76 -4.71 -2.49 6.36
CA LEU A 76 -3.67 -2.93 7.30
C LEU A 76 -3.96 -4.29 7.90
N ARG A 77 -5.24 -4.62 8.01
CA ARG A 77 -5.70 -5.91 8.45
C ARG A 77 -7.03 -6.21 7.76
N PRO A 78 -7.11 -7.26 6.92
CA PRO A 78 -8.39 -7.72 6.43
C PRO A 78 -9.25 -8.18 7.62
N ALA A 79 -10.56 -7.92 7.62
CA ALA A 79 -11.40 -8.39 8.72
C ALA A 79 -11.41 -9.93 8.77
N SER A 80 -11.55 -10.44 9.99
CA SER A 80 -11.78 -11.85 10.27
C SER A 80 -13.01 -11.99 11.15
N VAL A 81 -13.50 -13.22 11.36
CA VAL A 81 -14.65 -13.52 12.22
C VAL A 81 -14.52 -12.86 13.60
N ASN A 82 -13.29 -12.69 14.10
CA ASN A 82 -13.02 -12.16 15.44
C ASN A 82 -12.41 -10.75 15.46
N GLN A 83 -12.18 -10.10 14.31
CA GLN A 83 -11.50 -8.81 14.25
C GLN A 83 -12.02 -7.90 13.14
N GLN A 84 -12.23 -6.62 13.46
CA GLN A 84 -12.63 -5.60 12.50
C GLN A 84 -11.52 -5.34 11.47
N ALA A 85 -11.91 -4.95 10.26
CA ALA A 85 -10.96 -4.48 9.25
C ALA A 85 -10.46 -3.11 9.67
N ILE A 86 -9.15 -2.89 9.54
CA ILE A 86 -8.55 -1.58 9.71
C ILE A 86 -8.05 -1.12 8.35
N LEU A 87 -8.66 -0.05 7.85
CA LEU A 87 -8.32 0.50 6.55
C LEU A 87 -8.27 2.02 6.63
N VAL A 88 -7.24 2.54 6.00
CA VAL A 88 -6.97 3.97 5.86
C VAL A 88 -7.35 4.32 4.44
N ARG A 89 -8.22 5.32 4.26
CA ARG A 89 -8.56 5.82 2.93
C ARG A 89 -8.15 7.27 2.82
N ALA A 90 -7.66 7.64 1.64
CA ALA A 90 -7.43 9.01 1.24
C ALA A 90 -8.26 9.31 0.00
N SER A 91 -9.02 10.40 0.05
CA SER A 91 -9.89 10.87 -1.03
C SER A 91 -9.77 12.39 -1.19
N GLU A 92 -10.56 12.98 -2.09
CA GLU A 92 -10.69 14.45 -2.14
C GLU A 92 -11.34 15.05 -0.89
N GLN A 93 -12.14 14.26 -0.16
CA GLN A 93 -12.84 14.69 1.06
C GLN A 93 -11.96 14.63 2.31
N GLY A 94 -10.73 14.11 2.18
CA GLY A 94 -9.78 13.92 3.26
C GLY A 94 -9.45 12.45 3.52
N GLU A 95 -8.78 12.23 4.65
CA GLU A 95 -8.31 10.94 5.10
C GLU A 95 -9.12 10.44 6.28
N ASP A 96 -9.55 9.18 6.24
CA ASP A 96 -10.32 8.58 7.31
C ASP A 96 -9.83 7.18 7.66
N LEU A 97 -9.90 6.87 8.96
CA LEU A 97 -9.77 5.52 9.46
C LEU A 97 -11.15 4.88 9.46
N TYR A 98 -11.37 3.92 8.57
CA TYR A 98 -12.63 3.21 8.50
C TYR A 98 -12.50 1.87 9.24
N GLY A 99 -13.34 1.67 10.25
CA GLY A 99 -13.45 0.42 11.00
C GLY A 99 -14.70 -0.32 10.58
N ALA A 100 -14.60 -1.23 9.62
CA ALA A 100 -15.75 -2.00 9.16
C ALA A 100 -15.94 -3.24 10.04
N ALA A 101 -17.13 -3.39 10.64
CA ALA A 101 -17.53 -4.64 11.28
C ALA A 101 -17.74 -5.77 10.24
N TYR A 102 -17.55 -7.03 10.65
CA TYR A 102 -17.73 -8.22 9.81
C TYR A 102 -19.12 -8.32 9.13
N ASN A 103 -20.13 -7.57 9.58
CA ASN A 103 -21.45 -7.56 8.95
C ASN A 103 -21.59 -6.54 7.81
N GLN A 104 -20.66 -5.57 7.70
CA GLN A 104 -20.51 -4.66 6.54
C GLN A 104 -19.50 -5.24 5.50
N PHE A 105 -19.01 -6.45 5.77
CA PHE A 105 -17.99 -7.19 5.03
C PHE A 105 -18.43 -7.63 3.63
N GLN A 106 -19.72 -7.54 3.28
CA GLN A 106 -20.17 -7.72 1.90
C GLN A 106 -19.54 -6.69 0.95
N MET A 107 -19.17 -5.48 1.41
CA MET A 107 -18.46 -4.50 0.56
C MET A 107 -16.94 -4.75 0.46
N PHE A 108 -16.32 -5.42 1.43
CA PHE A 108 -14.85 -5.65 1.48
C PHE A 108 -14.41 -7.07 1.10
N SER A 109 -15.30 -8.06 1.11
CA SER A 109 -15.06 -9.40 0.54
C SER A 109 -14.92 -9.41 -0.97
N LEU A 110 -15.15 -8.26 -1.61
CA LEU A 110 -15.20 -8.09 -3.05
C LEU A 110 -14.04 -7.21 -3.54
N ASP A 111 -12.92 -7.24 -2.82
CA ASP A 111 -11.63 -6.89 -3.38
C ASP A 111 -11.44 -7.73 -4.66
N PRO A 112 -11.44 -7.11 -5.85
CA PRO A 112 -11.42 -7.88 -7.09
C PRO A 112 -10.07 -8.56 -7.32
N PHE A 113 -9.08 -8.22 -6.49
CA PHE A 113 -7.77 -8.84 -6.45
C PHE A 113 -7.80 -10.07 -5.55
N VAL A 114 -8.02 -11.24 -6.15
CA VAL A 114 -7.94 -12.53 -5.45
C VAL A 114 -6.58 -13.17 -5.71
N GLY A 115 -5.82 -13.42 -4.65
CA GLY A 115 -4.58 -14.22 -4.72
C GLY A 115 -3.43 -13.53 -5.45
N LEU A 116 -3.29 -12.20 -5.30
CA LEU A 116 -2.16 -11.49 -5.88
C LEU A 116 -0.82 -12.11 -5.45
N PRO A 117 0.14 -12.25 -6.38
CA PRO A 117 1.51 -12.54 -5.99
C PRO A 117 2.05 -11.42 -5.08
N SER A 118 2.73 -11.81 -4.01
CA SER A 118 3.28 -10.87 -3.03
C SER A 118 4.21 -9.88 -3.74
N ASP A 119 4.15 -8.63 -3.30
CA ASP A 119 5.04 -7.55 -3.71
C ASP A 119 4.98 -7.23 -5.22
N GLN A 120 3.90 -7.63 -5.91
CA GLN A 120 3.60 -7.23 -7.28
C GLN A 120 2.49 -6.20 -7.33
N VAL A 121 2.60 -5.27 -8.27
CA VAL A 121 1.57 -4.28 -8.59
C VAL A 121 0.91 -4.71 -9.90
N LEU A 122 -0.39 -5.01 -9.86
CA LEU A 122 -1.18 -5.38 -11.03
C LEU A 122 -2.37 -4.45 -11.20
N ALA A 123 -2.74 -4.16 -12.44
CA ALA A 123 -4.00 -3.52 -12.76
C ALA A 123 -5.12 -4.57 -12.86
N ILE A 124 -6.33 -4.21 -12.47
CA ILE A 124 -7.47 -5.14 -12.51
C ILE A 124 -7.74 -5.65 -13.93
N ASP A 125 -7.61 -4.78 -14.93
CA ASP A 125 -7.77 -5.10 -16.36
C ASP A 125 -6.74 -6.13 -16.88
N GLU A 126 -5.67 -6.41 -16.13
CA GLU A 126 -4.69 -7.47 -16.46
C GLU A 126 -5.09 -8.83 -15.89
N MET A 127 -6.00 -8.85 -14.92
CA MET A 127 -6.42 -10.05 -14.20
C MET A 127 -7.77 -10.57 -14.67
N VAL A 128 -8.63 -9.70 -15.20
CA VAL A 128 -10.01 -10.03 -15.57
C VAL A 128 -10.34 -9.60 -16.99
N ASP A 129 -11.34 -10.24 -17.59
CA ASP A 129 -11.94 -9.74 -18.82
C ASP A 129 -12.68 -8.42 -18.52
N THR A 130 -12.13 -7.31 -18.99
CA THR A 130 -12.65 -5.95 -18.75
C THR A 130 -14.13 -5.81 -19.11
N ARG A 131 -14.61 -6.43 -20.20
CA ARG A 131 -16.01 -6.28 -20.62
C ARG A 131 -16.94 -7.01 -19.66
N LYS A 132 -16.58 -8.24 -19.27
CA LYS A 132 -17.34 -9.02 -18.29
C LYS A 132 -17.32 -8.34 -16.92
N TRP A 133 -16.17 -7.80 -16.53
CA TRP A 133 -15.99 -7.08 -15.27
C TRP A 133 -16.92 -5.87 -15.17
N ILE A 134 -16.84 -4.94 -16.11
CA ILE A 134 -17.67 -3.73 -16.14
C ILE A 134 -19.16 -4.08 -16.30
N GLY A 135 -19.46 -5.14 -17.05
CA GLY A 135 -20.83 -5.61 -17.25
C GLY A 135 -21.45 -6.27 -16.01
N GLY A 136 -20.62 -6.74 -15.08
CA GLY A 136 -21.00 -7.54 -13.92
C GLY A 136 -21.78 -6.75 -12.87
N GLU A 137 -22.67 -7.46 -12.17
CA GLU A 137 -23.52 -6.89 -11.12
C GLU A 137 -22.70 -6.24 -10.01
N PHE A 138 -21.59 -6.87 -9.62
CA PHE A 138 -20.69 -6.33 -8.60
C PHE A 138 -20.13 -4.95 -8.99
N TYR A 139 -19.63 -4.81 -10.21
CA TYR A 139 -19.08 -3.54 -10.68
C TYR A 139 -20.15 -2.44 -10.65
N LYS A 140 -21.33 -2.71 -11.20
CA LYS A 140 -22.43 -1.74 -11.30
C LYS A 140 -23.01 -1.34 -9.94
N GLN A 141 -23.08 -2.26 -8.98
CA GLN A 141 -23.67 -1.99 -7.66
C GLN A 141 -22.68 -1.34 -6.70
N PHE A 142 -21.39 -1.67 -6.77
CA PHE A 142 -20.42 -1.30 -5.72
C PHE A 142 -19.22 -0.49 -6.22
N ILE A 143 -18.81 -0.62 -7.48
CA ILE A 143 -17.61 0.05 -8.01
C ILE A 143 -17.99 1.34 -8.76
N GLU A 144 -18.93 1.23 -9.69
CA GLU A 144 -19.39 2.34 -10.53
C GLU A 144 -19.98 3.52 -9.72
N PRO A 145 -20.82 3.31 -8.68
CA PRO A 145 -21.39 4.43 -7.90
C PRO A 145 -20.33 5.23 -7.13
N ASN A 146 -19.19 4.61 -6.84
CA ASN A 146 -18.04 5.27 -6.20
C ASN A 146 -17.13 6.00 -7.20
N ASN A 147 -17.56 6.09 -8.47
CA ASN A 147 -16.81 6.68 -9.57
C ASN A 147 -15.43 6.02 -9.75
N ILE A 148 -15.37 4.70 -9.65
CA ILE A 148 -14.14 3.91 -9.82
C ILE A 148 -14.22 3.14 -11.14
N ARG A 149 -13.12 3.11 -11.89
CA ARG A 149 -12.99 2.32 -13.13
C ARG A 149 -11.68 1.58 -13.22
N TYR A 150 -10.58 2.32 -13.08
CA TYR A 150 -9.25 1.74 -13.12
C TYR A 150 -8.80 1.48 -11.71
N ILE A 151 -8.23 0.31 -11.46
CA ILE A 151 -7.76 -0.10 -10.14
C ILE A 151 -6.40 -0.76 -10.30
N ILE A 152 -5.41 -0.31 -9.52
CA ILE A 152 -4.18 -1.06 -9.28
C ILE A 152 -4.16 -1.55 -7.85
N GLY A 153 -3.66 -2.77 -7.67
CA GLY A 153 -3.56 -3.44 -6.38
C GLY A 153 -2.17 -4.00 -6.15
N ALA A 154 -1.72 -3.94 -4.91
CA ALA A 154 -0.53 -4.64 -4.43
C ALA A 154 -0.78 -5.24 -3.05
N ASP A 155 -0.35 -6.48 -2.87
CA ASP A 155 -0.41 -7.17 -1.57
C ASP A 155 1.00 -7.27 -0.99
N ILE A 156 1.17 -6.76 0.21
CA ILE A 156 2.42 -6.65 0.95
C ILE A 156 2.39 -7.66 2.08
N ARG A 157 3.21 -8.70 2.00
CA ARG A 157 3.37 -9.67 3.09
C ARG A 157 4.55 -9.30 3.97
N VAL A 158 4.32 -9.26 5.28
CA VAL A 158 5.32 -8.96 6.30
C VAL A 158 5.72 -10.25 7.02
N ASP A 159 7.03 -10.43 7.26
CA ASP A 159 7.53 -11.57 8.04
C ASP A 159 6.86 -11.61 9.42
N GLY A 160 6.34 -12.77 9.81
CA GLY A 160 5.52 -12.91 11.03
C GLY A 160 4.02 -12.95 10.75
N GLY A 161 3.60 -13.02 9.49
CA GLY A 161 2.21 -13.32 9.10
C GLY A 161 1.30 -12.10 8.93
N GLY A 162 1.85 -10.89 9.00
CA GLY A 162 1.11 -9.67 8.68
C GLY A 162 0.90 -9.53 7.17
N GLU A 163 -0.29 -9.09 6.77
CA GLU A 163 -0.60 -8.77 5.38
C GLU A 163 -1.22 -7.36 5.31
N CYS A 164 -0.68 -6.53 4.43
CA CYS A 164 -1.21 -5.21 4.13
C CYS A 164 -1.49 -5.12 2.62
N ARG A 165 -2.53 -4.41 2.23
CA ARG A 165 -2.90 -4.25 0.82
C ARG A 165 -3.01 -2.79 0.45
N LEU A 166 -2.39 -2.41 -0.67
CA LEU A 166 -2.55 -1.11 -1.28
C LEU A 166 -3.52 -1.23 -2.45
N ARG A 167 -4.52 -0.35 -2.50
CA ARG A 167 -5.41 -0.19 -3.64
C ARG A 167 -5.42 1.27 -4.05
N VAL A 168 -5.25 1.54 -5.34
CA VAL A 168 -5.35 2.90 -5.89
C VAL A 168 -6.34 2.87 -7.05
N THR A 169 -7.25 3.84 -7.08
CA THR A 169 -8.31 3.89 -8.07
C THR A 169 -8.31 5.19 -8.86
N ARG A 170 -8.80 5.12 -10.11
CA ARG A 170 -9.13 6.27 -10.94
C ARG A 170 -10.54 6.14 -11.52
N PRO A 171 -11.23 7.28 -11.76
CA PRO A 171 -12.54 7.29 -12.38
C PRO A 171 -12.49 6.98 -13.88
N ALA A 172 -13.64 6.64 -14.46
CA ALA A 172 -13.75 6.29 -15.88
C ALA A 172 -13.31 7.41 -16.84
N ARG A 173 -13.47 8.67 -16.42
CA ARG A 173 -13.06 9.86 -17.18
C ARG A 173 -11.53 10.09 -17.20
N SER A 174 -10.78 9.42 -16.34
CA SER A 174 -9.32 9.56 -16.25
C SER A 174 -8.61 8.60 -17.20
N ARG A 175 -7.30 8.79 -17.38
CA ARG A 175 -6.45 7.82 -18.07
C ARG A 175 -6.25 6.55 -17.22
N ASP A 176 -6.04 5.43 -17.90
CA ASP A 176 -5.61 4.19 -17.26
C ASP A 176 -4.24 4.36 -16.57
N PHE A 177 -3.92 3.44 -15.65
CA PHE A 177 -2.61 3.32 -15.03
C PHE A 177 -1.58 2.81 -16.03
N SER A 178 -0.57 3.64 -16.28
CA SER A 178 0.60 3.29 -17.09
C SER A 178 1.57 2.41 -16.30
N GLU A 179 2.54 1.82 -17.01
CA GLU A 179 3.65 1.12 -16.35
C GLU A 179 4.47 2.02 -15.41
N GLN A 180 4.48 3.33 -15.67
CA GLN A 180 5.16 4.31 -14.82
C GLN A 180 4.43 4.46 -13.47
N ASP A 181 3.08 4.50 -13.52
CA ASP A 181 2.24 4.56 -12.33
C ASP A 181 2.45 3.29 -11.47
N LYS A 182 2.53 2.12 -12.11
CA LYS A 182 2.81 0.85 -11.40
C LYS A 182 4.22 0.81 -10.83
N GLU A 183 5.22 1.29 -11.57
CA GLU A 183 6.61 1.33 -11.12
C GLU A 183 6.78 2.23 -9.89
N PHE A 184 6.10 3.38 -9.88
CA PHE A 184 6.04 4.21 -8.68
C PHE A 184 5.47 3.45 -7.47
N CYS A 185 4.34 2.74 -7.63
CA CYS A 185 3.80 1.91 -6.55
C CYS A 185 4.80 0.83 -6.10
N ARG A 186 5.49 0.15 -7.04
CA ARG A 186 6.52 -0.87 -6.74
C ARG A 186 7.64 -0.30 -5.88
N GLN A 187 8.09 0.91 -6.17
CA GLN A 187 9.13 1.59 -5.38
C GLN A 187 8.68 1.89 -3.95
N LEU A 188 7.38 2.11 -3.70
CA LEU A 188 6.85 2.37 -2.36
C LEU A 188 6.65 1.10 -1.52
N LEU A 189 6.34 -0.04 -2.15
CA LEU A 189 6.07 -1.31 -1.44
C LEU A 189 7.12 -1.67 -0.38
N PRO A 190 8.44 -1.63 -0.65
CA PRO A 190 9.43 -1.97 0.37
C PRO A 190 9.44 -1.00 1.57
N HIS A 191 9.11 0.28 1.36
CA HIS A 191 9.03 1.27 2.42
C HIS A 191 7.77 1.06 3.27
N LEU A 192 6.63 0.83 2.63
CA LEU A 192 5.38 0.48 3.31
C LEU A 192 5.54 -0.79 4.14
N LYS A 193 6.15 -1.84 3.57
CA LYS A 193 6.45 -3.10 4.27
C LYS A 193 7.27 -2.88 5.54
N ARG A 194 8.33 -2.07 5.48
CA ARG A 194 9.17 -1.73 6.63
C ARG A 194 8.41 -0.93 7.67
N SER A 195 7.66 0.09 7.25
CA SER A 195 6.89 0.93 8.16
C SER A 195 5.78 0.16 8.88
N VAL A 196 5.05 -0.71 8.17
CA VAL A 196 4.06 -1.61 8.77
C VAL A 196 4.72 -2.55 9.78
N LYS A 197 5.88 -3.13 9.46
CA LYS A 197 6.65 -3.97 10.39
C LYS A 197 7.07 -3.21 11.65
N LEU A 198 7.47 -1.94 11.53
CA LEU A 198 7.79 -1.08 12.67
C LEU A 198 6.57 -0.85 13.55
N ARG A 199 5.43 -0.47 12.95
CA ARG A 199 4.18 -0.29 13.68
C ARG A 199 3.79 -1.54 14.46
N SER A 200 3.79 -2.72 13.83
CA SER A 200 3.43 -3.97 14.50
C SER A 200 4.35 -4.30 15.68
N ARG A 201 5.64 -3.96 15.59
CA ARG A 201 6.58 -4.13 16.73
C ARG A 201 6.27 -3.17 17.87
N VAL A 202 5.99 -1.91 17.58
CA VAL A 202 5.63 -0.90 18.59
C VAL A 202 4.31 -1.30 19.28
N GLU A 203 3.29 -1.67 18.51
CA GLU A 203 2.00 -2.14 19.05
C GLU A 203 2.16 -3.39 19.93
N GLY A 204 3.07 -4.30 19.57
CA GLY A 204 3.41 -5.48 20.37
C GLY A 204 4.01 -5.12 21.73
N ILE A 205 5.03 -4.25 21.74
CA ILE A 205 5.70 -3.79 22.97
C ILE A 205 4.72 -3.05 23.89
N GLU A 206 3.87 -2.18 23.33
CA GLU A 206 2.88 -1.47 24.13
C GLU A 206 1.81 -2.39 24.73
N SER A 207 1.39 -3.41 23.97
CA SER A 207 0.41 -4.38 24.44
C SER A 207 0.96 -5.22 25.58
N GLU A 208 2.21 -5.66 25.47
CA GLU A 208 2.92 -6.35 26.55
C GLU A 208 3.05 -5.46 27.80
N ARG A 209 3.44 -4.19 27.62
CA ARG A 209 3.50 -3.22 28.72
C ARG A 209 2.15 -3.00 29.40
N ARG A 210 1.06 -2.91 28.63
CA ARG A 210 -0.31 -2.80 29.17
C ARG A 210 -0.68 -4.04 29.99
N LEU A 211 -0.36 -5.23 29.51
CA LEU A 211 -0.59 -6.47 30.25
C LEU A 211 0.18 -6.51 31.58
N TYR A 212 1.44 -6.08 31.59
CA TYR A 212 2.22 -5.97 32.83
C TYR A 212 1.61 -4.98 33.81
N ALA A 213 1.22 -3.79 33.35
CA ALA A 213 0.56 -2.81 34.22
C ALA A 213 -0.74 -3.36 34.84
N VAL A 214 -1.59 -4.00 34.03
CA VAL A 214 -2.83 -4.63 34.52
C VAL A 214 -2.54 -5.77 35.51
N ALA A 215 -1.49 -6.56 35.30
CA ALA A 215 -1.10 -7.61 36.22
C ALA A 215 -0.58 -7.03 37.55
N MET A 216 0.23 -5.97 37.52
CA MET A 216 0.74 -5.31 38.73
C MET A 216 -0.38 -4.63 39.53
N ASP A 217 -1.33 -3.99 38.85
CA ASP A 217 -2.52 -3.41 39.48
C ASP A 217 -3.33 -4.47 40.23
N ARG A 218 -3.48 -5.68 39.65
CA ARG A 218 -4.14 -6.82 40.30
C ARG A 218 -3.38 -7.38 41.51
N MET A 219 -2.08 -7.14 41.61
CA MET A 219 -1.24 -7.56 42.74
C MET A 219 -1.20 -6.52 43.88
N GLN A 220 -1.88 -5.38 43.73
CA GLN A 220 -1.86 -4.26 44.69
C GLN A 220 -0.44 -3.73 44.96
N ILE A 221 0.44 -3.75 43.96
CA ILE A 221 1.78 -3.19 44.08
C ILE A 221 1.80 -1.78 43.48
N GLY A 222 2.11 -0.77 44.29
CA GLY A 222 2.37 0.58 43.83
C GLY A 222 3.70 0.68 43.08
N THR A 223 3.69 1.23 41.86
CA THR A 223 4.89 1.44 41.05
C THR A 223 4.99 2.92 40.64
N VAL A 224 6.17 3.50 40.85
CA VAL A 224 6.52 4.87 40.45
C VAL A 224 7.80 4.82 39.62
N VAL A 225 7.80 5.46 38.46
CA VAL A 225 8.95 5.59 37.56
C VAL A 225 9.40 7.04 37.57
N LEU A 226 10.68 7.27 37.91
CA LEU A 226 11.27 8.60 38.01
C LEU A 226 12.19 8.89 36.81
N ASN A 227 12.37 10.17 36.47
CA ASN A 227 13.41 10.62 35.55
C ASN A 227 14.76 10.79 36.26
N GLU A 228 15.78 11.20 35.50
CA GLU A 228 17.13 11.45 36.02
C GLU A 228 17.15 12.56 37.09
N GLN A 229 16.13 13.42 37.14
CA GLN A 229 15.96 14.48 38.12
C GLN A 229 15.10 14.05 39.32
N GLY A 230 14.67 12.79 39.40
CA GLY A 230 13.84 12.27 40.49
C GLY A 230 12.35 12.65 40.41
N LEU A 231 11.88 13.21 39.28
CA LEU A 231 10.47 13.54 39.06
C LEU A 231 9.70 12.34 38.52
N VAL A 232 8.47 12.16 38.98
CA VAL A 232 7.57 11.11 38.51
C VAL A 232 7.26 11.29 37.03
N ILE A 233 7.71 10.35 36.20
CA ILE A 233 7.34 10.25 34.78
C ILE A 233 6.01 9.51 34.67
N ARG A 234 5.84 8.44 35.46
CA ARG A 234 4.64 7.60 35.47
C ARG A 234 4.43 6.96 36.85
N SER A 235 3.17 6.82 37.22
CA SER A 235 2.68 6.03 38.35
C SER A 235 1.54 5.12 37.88
N ASN A 236 1.25 4.07 38.66
CA ASN A 236 0.03 3.26 38.47
C ASN A 236 -1.05 3.65 39.49
N SER A 237 -2.29 3.22 39.24
CA SER A 237 -3.45 3.57 40.07
C SER A 237 -3.27 3.22 41.55
N VAL A 238 -2.55 2.15 41.85
CA VAL A 238 -2.21 1.75 43.23
C VAL A 238 -1.22 2.73 43.86
N ALA A 239 -0.16 3.15 43.15
CA ALA A 239 0.77 4.16 43.64
C ALA A 239 0.10 5.53 43.80
N ASP A 240 -0.79 5.92 42.88
CA ASP A 240 -1.55 7.17 42.99
C ASP A 240 -2.40 7.17 44.26
N GLY A 241 -3.10 6.06 44.55
CA GLY A 241 -3.87 5.90 45.78
C GLY A 241 -3.01 6.01 47.04
N ILE A 242 -1.83 5.36 47.06
CA ILE A 242 -0.90 5.44 48.19
C ILE A 242 -0.33 6.86 48.36
N LEU A 243 0.04 7.53 47.26
CA LEU A 243 0.58 8.90 47.30
C LEU A 243 -0.48 9.92 47.75
N ASP A 244 -1.75 9.70 47.39
CA ASP A 244 -2.87 10.53 47.82
C ASP A 244 -3.17 10.42 49.32
N GLU A 245 -2.79 9.32 49.98
CA GLU A 245 -2.90 9.15 51.44
C GLU A 245 -1.96 10.09 52.21
N LYS A 246 -0.90 10.62 51.57
CA LYS A 246 0.05 11.63 52.11
C LYS A 246 0.64 11.27 53.48
N ASP A 247 0.93 9.99 53.72
CA ASP A 247 1.31 9.48 55.04
C ASP A 247 2.83 9.33 55.26
N GLY A 248 3.68 9.69 54.28
CA GLY A 248 5.13 9.65 54.46
C GLY A 248 6.02 9.97 53.26
N ILE A 249 5.47 10.12 52.05
CA ILE A 249 6.22 10.46 50.84
C ILE A 249 5.52 11.64 50.15
N GLN A 250 6.22 12.77 50.04
CA GLN A 250 5.79 13.98 49.32
C GLN A 250 6.45 14.06 47.95
#